data_AF-A0A967LLW1-F1
#
_entry.id   AF-A0A967LLW1-F1
#
_cell.length_a   1.000
_cell.length_b   1.000
_cell.length_c   1.000
_cell.angle_alpha   90.00
_cell.angle_beta   90.00
_cell.angle_gamma   90.00
#
_symmetry.space_group_name_H-M   'P 1'
#
loop_
_entity.id
_entity.type
_entity.pdbx_description
1 polymer ?
#
loop_
_entity_poly.entity_id
_entity_poly.type
_entity_poly.pdbx_seq_one_letter_code
_entity_poly.pdbx_strand_id
1 'polypeptide(L)'
;MAGRFGEYGRFLARTGRALLDTGTWTRVVLLQMARVGVDSLPIALFIAAFTGIVLALQASYTFTGAVPLYFVGVLVGKTMLLELGPVLTGLALAGRVGANIAAELGTM
;
A
#
# COMPACT_ATOMS: atom_id res chain seq x y z
N MET A 1 32.78 10.96 8.36
CA MET A 1 31.63 10.56 7.52
C MET A 1 31.77 9.16 6.88
N ALA A 2 32.98 8.60 6.69
CA ALA A 2 33.17 7.26 6.11
C ALA A 2 32.63 6.09 6.96
N GLY A 3 32.58 6.21 8.29
CA GLY A 3 32.12 5.12 9.18
C GLY A 3 30.61 4.80 9.11
N ARG A 4 29.76 5.81 8.88
CA ARG A 4 28.29 5.64 8.86
C ARG A 4 27.81 4.84 7.65
N PHE A 5 28.42 5.02 6.48
CA PHE A 5 28.10 4.23 5.30
C PHE A 5 28.46 2.74 5.48
N GLY A 6 29.59 2.46 6.16
CA GLY A 6 29.98 1.08 6.48
C GLY A 6 29.04 0.38 7.47
N GLU A 7 28.49 1.12 8.44
CA GLU A 7 27.49 0.59 9.37
C GLU A 7 26.16 0.28 8.69
N TYR A 8 25.65 1.21 7.86
CA TYR A 8 24.46 0.97 7.05
C TYR A 8 24.64 -0.24 6.12
N GLY A 9 25.80 -0.36 5.45
CA GLY A 9 26.11 -1.52 4.61
C GLY A 9 26.12 -2.84 5.38
N ARG A 10 26.70 -2.86 6.59
CA ARG A 10 26.70 -4.05 7.46
C ARG A 10 25.30 -4.39 7.98
N PHE A 11 24.50 -3.38 8.32
CA PHE A 11 23.11 -3.57 8.72
C PHE A 11 22.29 -4.20 7.59
N LEU A 12 22.35 -3.63 6.38
CA LEU A 12 21.67 -4.17 5.20
C LEU A 12 22.14 -5.60 4.86
N ALA A 13 23.45 -5.87 4.95
CA ALA A 13 23.97 -7.21 4.70
C ALA A 13 23.49 -8.26 5.72
N ARG A 14 23.38 -7.87 7.00
CA ARG A 14 22.85 -8.76 8.06
C ARG A 14 21.35 -9.00 7.86
N THR A 15 20.58 -7.95 7.58
CA THR A 15 19.13 -8.07 7.29
C THR A 15 18.90 -8.94 6.06
N GLY A 16 19.68 -8.75 4.98
CA GLY A 16 19.59 -9.57 3.78
C GLY A 16 19.90 -11.05 4.01
N ARG A 17 20.89 -11.38 4.84
CA ARG A 17 21.14 -12.78 5.24
C ARG A 17 20.04 -13.35 6.12
N ALA A 18 19.44 -12.54 7.00
CA ALA A 18 18.32 -12.97 7.83
C ALA A 18 17.07 -13.34 7.00
N LEU A 19 16.88 -12.73 5.83
CA LEU A 19 15.79 -13.11 4.90
C LEU A 19 15.93 -14.55 4.36
N LEU A 20 17.16 -15.09 4.30
CA LEU A 20 17.41 -16.45 3.82
C LEU A 20 17.16 -17.52 4.89
N ASP A 21 17.04 -17.15 6.17
CA ASP A 21 16.72 -18.08 7.26
C ASP A 21 15.19 -18.21 7.43
N THR A 22 14.56 -18.88 6.48
CA THR A 22 13.10 -19.04 6.47
C THR A 22 12.60 -19.90 7.63
N GLY A 23 13.39 -20.85 8.14
CA GLY A 23 12.98 -21.79 9.19
C GLY A 23 12.64 -21.10 10.51
N THR A 24 13.43 -20.10 10.90
CA THR A 24 13.27 -19.41 12.19
C THR A 24 12.20 -18.30 12.13
N TRP A 25 12.16 -17.55 11.03
CA TRP A 25 11.40 -16.29 10.96
C TRP A 25 9.98 -16.42 10.40
N THR A 26 9.61 -17.56 9.79
CA THR A 26 8.29 -17.72 9.12
C THR A 26 7.11 -17.33 10.02
N ARG A 27 7.10 -17.78 11.28
CA ARG A 27 6.00 -17.45 12.21
C ARG A 27 5.87 -15.95 12.46
N VAL A 28 7.01 -15.26 12.60
CA VAL A 28 7.05 -13.81 12.85
C VAL A 28 6.64 -13.04 11.60
N VAL A 29 7.12 -13.46 10.42
CA VAL A 29 6.76 -12.86 9.14
C VAL A 29 5.25 -12.98 8.90
N LEU A 30 4.65 -14.16 9.14
CA LEU A 30 3.19 -14.33 8.98
C LEU A 30 2.38 -13.41 9.89
N LEU A 31 2.80 -13.25 11.15
CA LEU A 31 2.16 -12.31 12.08
C LEU A 31 2.30 -10.86 11.61
N GLN A 32 3.47 -10.49 11.10
CA GLN A 32 3.71 -9.15 10.56
C GLN A 32 2.93 -8.89 9.27
N MET A 33 2.80 -9.88 8.38
CA MET A 33 1.95 -9.79 7.19
C MET A 33 0.48 -9.53 7.55
N ALA A 34 -0.03 -10.18 8.61
CA ALA A 34 -1.38 -9.91 9.10
C ALA A 34 -1.51 -8.48 9.63
N ARG A 35 -0.60 -8.00 10.48
CA ARG A 35 -0.65 -6.62 11.03
C ARG A 35 -0.51 -5.54 9.97
N VAL A 36 0.41 -5.75 9.02
CA VAL A 36 0.69 -4.79 7.95
C VAL A 36 -0.40 -4.81 6.90
N GLY A 37 -0.87 -6.00 6.50
CA GLY A 37 -1.85 -6.18 5.43
C GLY A 37 -3.29 -6.09 5.93
N VAL A 38 -3.71 -7.03 6.77
CA VAL A 38 -5.12 -7.20 7.18
C VAL A 38 -5.61 -5.99 7.97
N ASP A 39 -4.83 -5.52 8.94
CA ASP A 39 -5.25 -4.36 9.74
C ASP A 39 -5.28 -3.05 8.92
N SER A 40 -4.69 -3.04 7.71
CA SER A 40 -4.75 -1.91 6.77
C SER A 40 -5.93 -1.98 5.80
N LEU A 41 -6.66 -3.09 5.74
CA LEU A 41 -7.81 -3.23 4.84
C LEU A 41 -8.88 -2.15 5.06
N PRO A 42 -9.25 -1.77 6.30
CA PRO A 42 -10.30 -0.77 6.50
C PRO A 42 -9.95 0.59 5.87
N ILE A 43 -8.71 1.06 6.02
CA ILE A 43 -8.30 2.35 5.46
C ILE A 43 -8.19 2.31 3.93
N ALA A 44 -7.67 1.20 3.37
CA ALA A 44 -7.57 1.03 1.92
C ALA A 44 -8.96 0.94 1.26
N LEU A 45 -9.88 0.17 1.85
CA LEU A 45 -11.26 0.06 1.36
C LEU A 45 -12.01 1.38 1.47
N PHE A 46 -11.83 2.11 2.57
CA PHE A 46 -12.42 3.43 2.75
C PHE A 46 -11.98 4.38 1.64
N ILE A 47 -10.67 4.51 1.42
CA ILE A 47 -10.13 5.38 0.36
C ILE A 47 -10.65 4.94 -1.02
N ALA A 48 -10.54 3.65 -1.35
CA ALA A 48 -10.98 3.13 -2.64
C ALA A 48 -12.48 3.36 -2.91
N ALA A 49 -13.33 3.18 -1.91
CA ALA A 49 -14.77 3.41 -2.05
C ALA A 49 -15.10 4.88 -2.33
N PHE A 50 -14.55 5.80 -1.54
CA PHE A 50 -14.81 7.23 -1.73
C PHE A 50 -14.23 7.75 -3.04
N THR A 51 -13.00 7.35 -3.40
CA THR A 51 -12.42 7.71 -4.70
C THR A 51 -13.26 7.12 -5.85
N GLY A 52 -13.74 5.89 -5.72
CA GLY A 52 -14.62 5.23 -6.69
C GLY A 52 -15.91 6.00 -6.93
N ILE A 53 -16.58 6.41 -5.85
CA ILE A 53 -17.81 7.22 -5.91
C ILE A 53 -17.55 8.55 -6.61
N VAL A 54 -16.49 9.27 -6.21
CA VAL A 54 -16.14 10.57 -6.80
C VAL A 54 -15.83 10.43 -8.29
N LEU A 55 -15.06 9.41 -8.68
CA LEU A 55 -14.70 9.17 -10.07
C LEU A 55 -15.93 8.81 -10.91
N ALA A 56 -16.84 7.97 -10.39
CA ALA A 56 -18.07 7.61 -11.08
C ALA A 56 -18.98 8.82 -11.30
N LEU A 57 -19.16 9.65 -10.27
CA LEU A 57 -19.93 10.89 -10.39
C LEU A 57 -19.29 11.83 -11.42
N GLN A 58 -17.98 12.06 -11.34
CA GLN A 58 -17.29 12.94 -12.26
C GLN A 58 -17.36 12.44 -13.70
N ALA A 59 -17.11 11.16 -13.93
CA ALA A 59 -17.21 10.56 -15.26
C ALA A 59 -18.63 10.64 -15.82
N SER A 60 -19.67 10.46 -14.99
CA SER A 60 -21.06 10.59 -15.45
C SER A 60 -21.37 12.00 -15.99
N TYR A 61 -20.89 13.04 -15.30
CA TYR A 61 -21.03 14.42 -15.76
C TYR A 61 -20.23 14.69 -17.04
N THR A 62 -18.99 14.16 -17.12
CA THR A 62 -18.13 14.35 -18.30
C THR A 62 -18.70 13.71 -19.57
N PHE A 63 -19.31 12.53 -19.47
CA PHE A 63 -19.82 11.79 -20.63
C PHE A 63 -21.31 12.01 -20.92
N THR A 64 -21.98 12.92 -20.20
CA THR A 64 -23.41 13.21 -20.42
C THR A 64 -23.64 13.64 -21.88
N GLY A 65 -24.40 12.82 -22.63
CA GLY A 65 -24.74 13.07 -24.04
C GLY A 65 -23.65 12.73 -25.05
N ALA A 66 -22.44 12.37 -24.62
CA ALA A 66 -21.32 12.03 -25.51
C ALA A 66 -21.18 10.52 -25.77
N VAL A 67 -21.46 9.68 -24.77
CA VAL A 67 -21.18 8.22 -24.81
C VAL A 67 -22.26 7.47 -24.00
N PRO A 68 -22.60 6.20 -24.33
CA PRO A 68 -23.51 5.39 -23.51
C PRO A 68 -23.06 5.24 -22.05
N LEU A 69 -24.00 5.25 -21.11
CA LEU A 69 -23.72 5.28 -19.67
C LEU A 69 -22.92 4.07 -19.15
N TYR A 70 -22.97 2.92 -19.84
CA TYR A 70 -22.18 1.75 -19.44
C TYR A 70 -20.67 1.98 -19.56
N PHE A 71 -20.22 2.91 -20.42
CA PHE A 71 -18.80 3.27 -20.53
C PHE A 71 -18.26 3.88 -19.25
N VAL A 72 -19.10 4.53 -18.45
CA VAL A 72 -18.71 5.08 -17.14
C VAL A 72 -18.22 3.95 -16.22
N GLY A 73 -18.96 2.84 -16.17
CA GLY A 73 -18.56 1.67 -15.37
C GLY A 73 -17.25 1.03 -15.84
N VAL A 74 -17.07 0.90 -17.17
CA VAL A 74 -15.83 0.37 -17.76
C VAL A 74 -14.63 1.27 -17.45
N LEU A 75 -14.81 2.59 -17.58
CA LEU A 75 -13.77 3.57 -17.30
C LEU A 75 -13.38 3.52 -15.82
N VAL A 76 -14.33 3.67 -14.91
CA VAL A 76 -14.09 3.65 -13.46
C VAL A 76 -13.41 2.35 -13.05
N GLY A 77 -13.90 1.21 -13.55
CA GLY A 77 -13.31 -0.10 -13.27
C GLY A 77 -11.87 -0.22 -13.73
N LYS A 78 -11.56 0.20 -14.96
CA LYS A 78 -10.18 0.16 -15.48
C LYS A 78 -9.26 1.10 -14.71
N THR A 79 -9.67 2.34 -14.48
CA THR A 79 -8.85 3.33 -13.77
C THR A 79 -8.58 2.88 -12.32
N MET A 80 -9.58 2.30 -11.64
CA MET A 80 -9.40 1.78 -10.28
C MET A 80 -8.49 0.55 -10.24
N LEU A 81 -8.64 -0.40 -11.16
CA LEU A 81 -7.87 -1.64 -11.11
C LEU A 81 -6.41 -1.46 -11.56
N LEU A 82 -6.17 -0.66 -12.59
CA LEU A 82 -4.86 -0.58 -13.24
C LEU A 82 -3.96 0.51 -12.65
N GLU A 83 -4.54 1.59 -12.13
CA GLU A 83 -3.78 2.78 -11.74
C GLU A 83 -4.03 3.18 -10.30
N LEU A 84 -5.26 3.57 -9.98
CA LEU A 84 -5.57 4.20 -8.69
C LEU A 84 -5.54 3.21 -7.53
N GLY A 85 -5.97 1.96 -7.73
CA GLY A 85 -5.95 0.93 -6.70
C GLY A 85 -4.55 0.70 -6.13
N PRO A 86 -3.55 0.35 -6.95
CA PRO A 86 -2.16 0.20 -6.50
C PRO A 86 -1.58 1.48 -5.89
N VAL A 87 -1.81 2.65 -6.52
CA VAL A 87 -1.23 3.92 -6.06
C VAL A 87 -1.81 4.35 -4.71
N LEU A 88 -3.14 4.35 -4.56
CA LEU A 88 -3.82 4.77 -3.34
C LEU A 88 -3.55 3.81 -2.19
N THR A 89 -3.53 2.50 -2.46
CA THR A 89 -3.20 1.48 -1.46
C THR A 89 -1.75 1.64 -0.98
N GLY A 90 -0.80 1.80 -1.91
CA GLY A 90 0.61 2.04 -1.57
C GLY A 90 0.82 3.31 -0.74
N LEU A 91 0.16 4.41 -1.13
CA LEU A 91 0.23 5.68 -0.40
C LEU A 91 -0.36 5.55 1.02
N ALA A 92 -1.52 4.93 1.17
CA ALA A 92 -2.17 4.74 2.45
C ALA A 92 -1.35 3.85 3.40
N LEU A 93 -0.80 2.75 2.87
CA LEU A 93 0.07 1.84 3.61
C LEU A 93 1.36 2.52 4.05
N ALA A 94 2.01 3.28 3.17
CA ALA A 94 3.25 3.98 3.49
C ALA A 94 3.08 4.92 4.70
N GLY A 95 1.94 5.61 4.79
CA GLY A 95 1.60 6.46 5.94
C GLY A 95 1.36 5.66 7.22
N ARG A 96 0.34 4.80 7.23
CA ARG A 96 -0.07 4.06 8.44
C ARG A 96 1.02 3.11 8.93
N VAL A 97 1.51 2.25 8.03
CA VAL A 97 2.44 1.18 8.38
C VAL A 97 3.84 1.75 8.65
N GLY A 98 4.29 2.71 7.83
CA GLY A 98 5.58 3.35 8.03
C GLY A 98 5.68 4.05 9.40
N ALA A 99 4.64 4.79 9.79
CA ALA A 99 4.58 5.43 11.10
C ALA A 99 4.59 4.41 12.25
N ASN A 100 3.81 3.33 12.13
CA ASN A 100 3.77 2.28 13.15
C ASN A 100 5.13 1.58 13.32
N ILE A 101 5.80 1.21 12.23
CA ILE A 101 7.13 0.59 12.28
C ILE A 101 8.15 1.53 12.91
N ALA A 102 8.14 2.82 12.52
CA ALA A 102 9.06 3.81 13.11
C ALA A 102 8.82 3.99 14.61
N ALA A 103 7.55 4.00 15.06
CA ALA A 103 7.19 4.13 16.46
C ALA A 103 7.58 2.88 17.28
N GLU A 104 7.35 1.67 16.76
CA GLU A 104 7.79 0.44 17.40
C GLU A 104 9.32 0.40 17.55
N LEU A 105 10.07 0.69 16.48
CA LEU A 105 11.53 0.70 16.53
C LEU A 105 12.09 1.81 17.42
N GLY A 106 11.41 2.94 17.55
CA GLY A 106 11.85 4.06 18.39
C GLY A 106 11.56 3.89 19.88
N THR A 107 10.70 2.93 20.26
CA THR A 107 10.34 2.67 21.66
C THR A 107 10.99 1.41 22.24
N MET A 108 11.69 0.64 21.41
CA MET A 108 12.52 -0.52 21.78
C MET A 108 13.93 -0.11 22.19
#